data_AF-A0A2M8Z2W8-F1
#
_entry.id   AF-A0A2M8Z2W8-F1
#
_cell.length_a   1.000
_cell.length_b   1.000
_cell.length_c   1.000
_cell.angle_alpha   90.00
_cell.angle_beta   90.00
_cell.angle_gamma   90.00
#
_symmetry.space_group_name_H-M   'P 1'
#
loop_
_entity.id
_entity.type
_entity.pdbx_description
1 polymer ?
#
loop_
_entity_poly.entity_id
_entity_poly.type
_entity_poly.pdbx_seq_one_letter_code
_entity_poly.pdbx_strand_id
1 'polypeptide(L)'
;MMCFTEQQKQEIVHTGMLVVEFKRSVVKASEAVKEVFEFVKDVLLQLADRTTKRLQVIHRGYQKLPLKEKYKAVRRLDKCGFTEKEINLMVGGTYHCRNNC
;
A
#
# COMPACT_ATOMS: atom_id res chain seq x y z
N MET A 1 -21.71 22.17 -7.80
CA MET A 1 -22.50 22.41 -9.03
C MET A 1 -21.55 22.34 -10.21
N MET A 2 -21.62 21.30 -11.07
CA MET A 2 -20.80 21.28 -12.30
C MET A 2 -21.34 22.34 -13.27
N CYS A 3 -20.47 23.27 -13.66
CA CYS A 3 -20.73 24.31 -14.63
C CYS A 3 -19.86 24.03 -15.86
N PHE A 4 -20.47 24.09 -17.05
CA PHE A 4 -19.80 23.91 -18.32
C PHE A 4 -19.68 25.27 -19.01
N THR A 5 -18.59 25.50 -19.74
CA THR A 5 -18.45 26.67 -20.62
C THR A 5 -19.39 26.53 -21.82
N GLU A 6 -19.67 27.64 -22.52
CA GLU A 6 -20.57 27.61 -23.69
C GLU A 6 -20.04 26.70 -24.82
N GLN A 7 -18.72 26.66 -25.04
CA GLN A 7 -18.11 25.72 -25.98
C GLN A 7 -18.38 24.25 -25.59
N GLN A 8 -18.21 23.91 -24.31
CA GLN A 8 -18.46 22.55 -23.83
C GLN A 8 -19.94 22.15 -23.93
N LYS A 9 -20.86 23.10 -23.72
CA LYS A 9 -22.30 22.85 -23.91
C LYS A 9 -22.61 22.55 -25.38
N GLN A 10 -22.01 23.28 -26.32
CA GLN A 10 -22.19 23.04 -27.75
C GLN A 10 -21.68 21.66 -28.17
N GLU A 11 -20.52 21.23 -27.66
CA GLU A 11 -19.98 19.88 -27.92
C GLU A 11 -20.88 18.77 -27.37
N ILE A 12 -21.42 18.96 -26.17
CA ILE A 12 -22.36 17.99 -25.56
C ILE A 12 -23.67 17.93 -26.36
N VAL A 13 -24.20 19.06 -26.82
CA VAL A 13 -25.41 19.07 -27.65
C VAL A 13 -25.14 18.46 -29.04
N HIS A 14 -23.93 18.64 -29.60
CA HIS A 14 -23.51 18.05 -30.87
C HIS A 14 -23.43 16.51 -30.81
N THR A 15 -23.20 15.94 -29.63
CA THR A 15 -23.28 14.48 -29.42
C THR A 15 -24.73 13.96 -29.30
N GLY A 16 -25.73 14.82 -29.48
CA GLY A 16 -27.15 14.47 -29.47
C GLY A 16 -27.75 14.34 -28.07
N MET A 17 -27.01 14.74 -27.02
CA MET A 17 -27.46 14.67 -25.63
C MET A 17 -27.76 16.06 -25.06
N LEU A 18 -28.72 16.11 -24.15
CA LEU A 18 -28.95 17.32 -23.36
C LEU A 18 -27.86 17.47 -22.29
N VAL A 19 -27.37 18.69 -22.09
CA VAL A 19 -26.36 19.02 -21.06
C VAL A 19 -26.78 18.54 -19.66
N VAL A 20 -28.08 18.56 -19.36
CA VAL A 20 -28.65 18.08 -18.10
C VAL A 20 -28.51 16.55 -17.95
N GLU A 21 -28.75 15.80 -19.02
CA GLU A 21 -28.60 14.34 -19.02
C GLU A 21 -27.14 13.94 -18.91
N PHE A 22 -26.25 14.62 -19.64
CA PHE A 22 -24.82 14.43 -19.51
C PHE A 22 -24.34 14.66 -18.07
N LYS A 23 -24.78 15.76 -17.44
CA LYS A 23 -24.45 16.06 -16.04
C LYS A 23 -24.94 14.96 -15.08
N ARG A 24 -26.14 14.43 -15.29
CA ARG A 24 -26.67 13.30 -14.48
C ARG A 24 -25.83 12.03 -14.67
N SER A 25 -25.42 11.74 -15.90
CA SER A 25 -24.57 10.58 -16.21
C SER A 25 -23.19 10.70 -15.57
N VAL A 26 -22.58 11.89 -15.60
CA VAL A 26 -21.30 12.14 -14.92
C VAL A 26 -21.42 11.95 -13.40
N VAL A 27 -22.49 12.45 -12.79
CA VAL A 27 -22.72 12.25 -11.34
C VAL A 27 -22.85 10.77 -11.01
N LYS A 28 -23.68 10.02 -11.74
CA LYS A 28 -23.83 8.57 -11.55
C LYS A 28 -22.51 7.81 -11.73
N ALA A 29 -21.74 8.15 -12.77
CA ALA A 29 -20.43 7.56 -13.00
C ALA A 29 -19.47 7.89 -11.83
N SER A 30 -19.50 9.11 -11.33
CA SER A 30 -18.66 9.51 -10.20
C SER A 30 -19.02 8.78 -8.90
N GLU A 31 -20.29 8.47 -8.68
CA GLU A 31 -20.75 7.68 -7.54
C GLU A 31 -20.31 6.23 -7.66
N ALA A 32 -20.49 5.61 -8.82
CA ALA A 32 -20.02 4.24 -9.08
C ALA A 32 -18.49 4.11 -8.91
N VAL A 33 -17.72 5.10 -9.38
CA VAL A 33 -16.26 5.11 -9.19
C VAL A 33 -15.88 5.22 -7.72
N LYS A 34 -16.61 6.00 -6.91
CA LYS A 34 -16.36 6.08 -5.46
C LYS A 34 -16.59 4.74 -4.77
N GLU A 35 -17.66 4.02 -5.12
CA GLU A 35 -17.96 2.70 -4.57
C GLU A 35 -16.83 1.70 -4.88
N VAL A 36 -16.35 1.69 -6.13
CA VAL A 36 -15.19 0.86 -6.52
C VAL A 36 -13.94 1.24 -5.73
N PHE A 37 -13.70 2.54 -5.53
CA PHE A 37 -12.53 3.02 -4.78
C PHE A 37 -12.56 2.56 -3.32
N GLU A 38 -13.71 2.69 -2.65
CA GLU A 38 -13.86 2.21 -1.27
C GLU A 38 -13.69 0.69 -1.18
N PHE A 39 -14.24 -0.06 -2.14
CA PHE A 39 -14.01 -1.51 -2.21
C PHE A 39 -12.53 -1.87 -2.35
N VAL A 40 -11.81 -1.22 -3.27
CA VAL A 40 -10.37 -1.46 -3.48
C VAL A 40 -9.58 -1.11 -2.22
N LYS A 41 -9.89 0.01 -1.58
CA LYS A 41 -9.27 0.44 -0.33
C LYS A 41 -9.46 -0.60 0.78
N ASP A 42 -10.66 -1.13 0.93
CA ASP A 42 -10.96 -2.16 1.93
C ASP A 42 -10.17 -3.45 1.67
N VAL A 43 -10.09 -3.89 0.42
CA VAL A 43 -9.28 -5.06 0.03
C VAL A 43 -7.80 -4.83 0.34
N LEU A 44 -7.26 -3.64 0.04
CA LEU A 44 -5.88 -3.27 0.33
C LEU A 44 -5.60 -3.26 1.85
N LEU A 45 -6.53 -2.72 2.64
CA LEU A 45 -6.42 -2.71 4.10
C LEU A 45 -6.42 -4.13 4.67
N GLN A 46 -7.28 -5.01 4.18
CA GLN A 46 -7.29 -6.42 4.59
C GLN A 46 -6.01 -7.15 4.20
N LEU A 47 -5.44 -6.87 3.03
CA LEU A 47 -4.18 -7.44 2.59
C LEU A 47 -3.01 -6.95 3.45
N ALA A 48 -2.98 -5.66 3.76
CA ALA A 48 -1.97 -5.05 4.63
C ALA A 48 -2.04 -5.63 6.05
N ASP A 49 -3.24 -5.79 6.62
CA ASP A 49 -3.43 -6.38 7.94
C ASP A 49 -2.96 -7.84 7.99
N ARG A 50 -3.34 -8.66 7.00
CA ARG A 50 -2.86 -10.05 6.89
C ARG A 50 -1.34 -10.13 6.78
N THR A 51 -0.74 -9.24 5.98
CA THR A 51 0.71 -9.20 5.80
C THR A 51 1.40 -8.79 7.09
N THR A 52 0.90 -7.76 7.77
CA THR A 52 1.39 -7.31 9.07
C THR A 52 1.34 -8.42 10.12
N LYS A 53 0.21 -9.13 10.23
CA LYS A 53 0.05 -10.27 11.15
C LYS A 53 1.05 -11.39 10.88
N ARG A 54 1.25 -11.75 9.61
CA ARG A 54 2.27 -12.75 9.23
C ARG A 54 3.67 -12.28 9.56
N LEU A 55 3.99 -11.02 9.29
CA LEU A 55 5.28 -10.42 9.62
C LEU A 55 5.53 -10.43 11.13
N GLN A 56 4.51 -10.11 11.94
CA GLN A 56 4.60 -10.17 13.41
C GLN A 56 4.89 -11.59 13.92
N VAL A 57 4.29 -12.62 13.32
CA VAL A 57 4.57 -14.03 13.68
C VAL A 57 6.02 -14.38 13.37
N ILE A 58 6.52 -14.02 12.18
CA ILE A 58 7.91 -14.23 11.78
C ILE A 58 8.85 -13.48 12.73
N HIS A 59 8.53 -12.23 13.04
CA HIS A 59 9.32 -11.39 13.93
C HIS A 59 9.39 -11.96 15.36
N ARG A 60 8.26 -12.43 15.91
CA ARG A 60 8.22 -13.12 17.22
C ARG A 60 9.02 -14.42 17.18
N GLY A 61 8.93 -15.19 16.11
CA GLY A 61 9.74 -16.39 15.90
C GLY A 61 11.23 -16.07 15.92
N TYR A 62 11.63 -15.03 15.18
CA TYR A 62 13.00 -14.55 15.15
C TYR A 62 13.48 -14.06 16.52
N GLN A 63 12.66 -13.29 17.25
CA GLN A 63 12.99 -12.84 18.61
C GLN A 63 13.22 -13.98 19.60
N LYS A 64 12.55 -15.13 19.43
CA LYS A 64 12.73 -16.32 20.27
C LYS A 64 13.94 -17.17 19.91
N LEU A 65 14.61 -16.90 18.78
CA LEU A 65 15.81 -17.65 18.40
C LEU A 65 16.96 -17.38 19.39
N PRO A 66 17.80 -18.41 19.66
CA PRO A 66 19.05 -18.21 20.39
C PRO A 66 19.94 -17.17 19.71
N LEU A 67 20.73 -16.43 20.50
CA LEU A 67 21.60 -15.35 19.98
C LEU A 67 22.52 -15.83 18.85
N LYS A 68 23.05 -17.05 18.98
CA LYS A 68 23.92 -17.70 17.99
C LYS A 68 23.24 -17.90 16.64
N GLU A 69 21.94 -18.19 16.62
CA GLU A 69 21.18 -18.39 15.39
C GLU A 69 20.78 -17.05 14.74
N LYS A 70 20.42 -16.05 15.56
CA LYS A 70 20.20 -14.68 15.08
C LYS A 70 21.45 -14.14 14.40
N TYR A 71 22.62 -14.33 15.01
CA TYR A 71 23.89 -13.90 14.43
C TYR A 71 24.23 -14.64 13.12
N LYS A 72 23.92 -15.93 13.02
CA LYS A 72 24.06 -16.68 11.75
C LYS A 72 23.16 -16.09 10.65
N ALA A 73 21.94 -15.67 10.98
CA ALA A 73 21.04 -15.04 10.02
C ALA A 73 21.57 -13.68 9.56
N VAL A 74 22.01 -12.82 10.49
CA VAL A 74 22.66 -11.53 10.19
C VAL A 74 23.87 -11.74 9.27
N ARG A 75 24.75 -12.69 9.59
CA ARG A 75 25.94 -13.00 8.78
C ARG A 75 25.62 -13.51 7.38
N ARG A 76 24.50 -14.22 7.20
CA ARG A 76 24.04 -14.66 5.87
C ARG A 76 23.54 -13.48 5.05
N LEU A 77 22.77 -12.57 5.65
CA LEU A 77 22.26 -11.38 4.99
C LEU A 77 23.41 -10.43 4.59
N ASP A 78 24.39 -10.26 5.47
CA ASP A 78 25.62 -9.50 5.20
C ASP A 78 26.38 -10.08 3.98
N LYS A 79 26.54 -11.41 3.93
CA LYS A 79 27.14 -12.10 2.77
C LYS A 79 26.32 -11.98 1.47
N CYS A 80 25.01 -11.74 1.56
CA CYS A 80 24.16 -11.50 0.40
C CYS A 80 24.27 -10.05 -0.12
N GLY A 81 25.07 -9.19 0.52
CA GLY A 81 25.29 -7.82 0.09
C GLY A 81 24.27 -6.82 0.62
N PHE A 82 23.44 -7.22 1.60
CA PHE A 82 22.55 -6.27 2.27
C PHE A 82 23.35 -5.34 3.17
N THR A 83 22.97 -4.07 3.19
CA THR A 83 23.56 -3.07 4.07
C THR A 83 23.16 -3.31 5.52
N GLU A 84 23.99 -2.85 6.45
CA GLU A 84 23.71 -2.91 7.88
C GLU A 84 22.32 -2.35 8.24
N LYS A 85 21.92 -1.24 7.61
CA LYS A 85 20.62 -0.60 7.83
C LYS A 85 19.46 -1.51 7.41
N GLU A 86 19.57 -2.16 6.25
CA GLU A 86 18.56 -3.10 5.74
C GLU A 86 18.46 -4.33 6.62
N ILE A 87 19.60 -4.90 7.01
CA ILE A 87 19.65 -6.06 7.90
C ILE A 87 19.00 -5.70 9.24
N ASN A 88 19.35 -4.56 9.82
CA ASN A 88 18.81 -4.13 11.12
C ASN A 88 17.29 -3.95 11.08
N LEU A 89 16.75 -3.50 9.94
CA LEU A 89 15.31 -3.40 9.68
C LEU A 89 14.65 -4.78 9.60
N MET A 90 15.29 -5.74 8.93
CA MET A 90 14.77 -7.11 8.76
C MET A 90 14.84 -7.93 10.06
N VAL A 91 15.89 -7.76 10.85
CA VAL A 91 16.12 -8.54 12.08
C VAL A 91 15.64 -7.82 13.35
N GLY A 92 15.16 -6.57 13.23
CA GLY A 92 14.52 -5.87 14.33
C GLY A 92 15.47 -5.37 15.41
N GLY A 93 16.56 -4.71 15.04
CA GLY A 93 17.46 -4.10 16.04
C GLY A 93 18.53 -5.04 16.60
N THR A 94 18.57 -6.32 16.21
CA THR A 94 19.54 -7.28 16.76
C THR A 94 20.98 -7.04 16.30
N TYR A 95 21.18 -6.17 15.30
CA TYR A 95 22.52 -5.82 14.86
C TYR A 95 23.29 -5.04 15.95
N HIS A 96 22.60 -4.34 16.86
CA HIS A 96 23.24 -3.61 17.96
C HIS A 96 23.93 -4.51 19.00
N CYS A 97 23.66 -5.82 19.03
CA CYS A 97 24.39 -6.76 19.87
C CYS A 97 25.84 -7.03 19.38
N ARG A 98 26.24 -6.50 18.21
CA ARG A 98 27.59 -6.63 17.67
C ARG A 98 28.58 -5.61 18.25
N ASN A 99 28.13 -4.48 18.80
CA ASN A 99 29.02 -3.42 19.31
C ASN A 99 29.28 -3.46 20.82
N ASN A 100 28.60 -4.33 21.57
CA ASN A 100 28.71 -4.43 23.04
C ASN A 100 29.23 -5.79 23.54
N CYS A 101 29.90 -6.57 22.68
CA CYS A 101 30.63 -7.80 23.06
C CYS A 101 32.05 -7.76 22.52
#